data_AF-A0ABD3KAQ9-F1
#
_entry.id   AF-A0ABD3KAQ9-F1
#
_cell.length_a   1.000
_cell.length_b   1.000
_cell.length_c   1.000
_cell.angle_alpha   90.00
_cell.angle_beta   90.00
_cell.angle_gamma   90.00
#
_symmetry.space_group_name_H-M   'P 1'
#
loop_
_entity.id
_entity.type
_entity.pdbx_description
1 polymer ?
#
loop_
_entity_poly.entity_id
_entity_poly.type
_entity_poly.pdbx_seq_one_letter_code
_entity_poly.pdbx_strand_id
1 'polypeptide(L)'
;MKAIRKLLPDEPSLSESTSSDGDGVHVVMVQVNVFECGGIALGAYLSRKIIDSPTCVTLLKAWSAAARGSAREVTPSFIAPSLFLQSELIKAILFKMSFVWRS
;
A
#
# COMPACT_ATOMS: atom_id res chain seq x y z
N MET A 1 -25.67 5.51 -22.22
CA MET A 1 -24.33 5.88 -21.73
C MET A 1 -23.39 4.71 -21.95
N LYS A 2 -22.32 4.88 -22.73
CA LYS A 2 -21.31 3.84 -23.00
C LYS A 2 -20.13 4.09 -22.07
N ALA A 3 -19.97 3.27 -21.03
CA ALA A 3 -18.81 3.36 -20.13
C ALA A 3 -17.61 2.71 -20.83
N ILE A 4 -16.55 3.49 -21.08
CA ILE A 4 -15.45 3.07 -21.97
C ILE A 4 -14.36 2.28 -21.24
N ARG A 5 -14.27 2.31 -19.91
CA ARG A 5 -13.30 1.50 -19.14
C ARG A 5 -13.92 1.19 -17.77
N LYS A 6 -13.67 0.01 -17.21
CA LYS A 6 -14.04 -0.32 -15.81
C LYS A 6 -13.60 0.85 -14.92
N LEU A 7 -14.55 1.40 -14.16
CA LEU A 7 -14.32 2.54 -13.24
C LEU A 7 -13.32 2.19 -12.13
N LEU A 8 -13.20 0.90 -11.85
CA LEU A 8 -12.30 0.35 -10.85
C LEU A 8 -11.05 -0.16 -11.56
N PRO A 9 -9.86 0.01 -10.95
CA PRO A 9 -8.68 -0.75 -11.35
C PRO A 9 -9.06 -2.22 -11.45
N ASP A 10 -8.60 -2.91 -12.50
CA ASP A 10 -8.68 -4.35 -12.48
C ASP A 10 -7.97 -4.85 -11.22
N GLU A 11 -8.63 -5.73 -10.46
CA GLU A 11 -7.98 -6.47 -9.38
C GLU A 11 -6.67 -6.97 -9.96
N PRO A 12 -5.51 -6.62 -9.37
CA PRO A 12 -4.26 -7.14 -9.87
C PRO A 12 -4.42 -8.65 -9.85
N SER A 13 -4.30 -9.29 -11.02
CA SER A 13 -4.17 -10.72 -11.07
C SER A 13 -2.88 -11.01 -10.31
N LEU A 14 -3.02 -11.26 -9.01
CA LEU A 14 -2.03 -11.94 -8.17
C LEU A 14 -1.96 -13.38 -8.67
N SER A 15 -1.68 -13.59 -9.96
CA SER A 15 -0.81 -14.67 -10.32
C SER A 15 0.47 -14.33 -9.59
N GLU A 16 0.78 -15.10 -8.55
CA GLU A 16 2.17 -15.31 -8.18
C GLU A 16 2.86 -15.74 -9.48
N SER A 17 3.39 -14.77 -10.21
CA SER A 17 4.24 -14.98 -11.37
C SER A 17 5.48 -15.62 -10.79
N THR A 18 5.41 -16.94 -10.69
CA THR A 18 6.54 -17.81 -10.45
C THR A 18 7.56 -17.50 -11.54
N SER A 19 8.60 -16.79 -11.14
CA SER A 19 9.92 -16.75 -11.76
C SER A 19 9.97 -16.50 -13.28
N SER A 20 10.12 -15.22 -13.66
CA SER A 20 11.10 -14.84 -14.68
C SER A 20 11.60 -13.42 -14.38
N ASP A 21 12.78 -13.35 -13.78
CA ASP A 21 13.71 -12.22 -13.75
C ASP A 21 13.11 -10.79 -13.68
N GLY A 22 13.06 -10.22 -12.47
CA GLY A 22 12.98 -8.76 -12.26
C GLY A 22 11.63 -8.14 -11.89
N ASP A 23 10.53 -8.90 -11.88
CA ASP A 23 9.20 -8.33 -11.59
C ASP A 23 8.95 -8.22 -10.07
N GLY A 24 9.16 -7.03 -9.52
CA GLY A 24 8.90 -6.73 -8.11
C GLY A 24 7.40 -6.68 -7.79
N VAL A 25 7.02 -6.94 -6.53
CA VAL A 25 5.62 -6.85 -6.10
C VAL A 25 5.13 -5.39 -6.19
N HIS A 26 4.10 -5.14 -6.99
CA HIS A 26 3.46 -3.82 -7.05
C HIS A 26 2.75 -3.49 -5.73
N VAL A 27 3.18 -2.40 -5.08
CA VAL A 27 2.60 -1.93 -3.81
C VAL A 27 1.43 -0.97 -4.04
N VAL A 28 1.50 -0.18 -5.11
CA VAL A 28 0.49 0.79 -5.53
C VAL A 28 0.32 0.72 -7.05
N MET A 29 -0.91 0.72 -7.53
CA MET A 29 -1.23 0.89 -8.94
C MET A 29 -2.25 2.01 -9.09
N VAL A 30 -2.04 2.92 -10.04
CA VAL A 30 -2.86 4.11 -10.26
C VAL A 30 -3.46 4.06 -11.66
N GLN A 31 -4.76 4.34 -11.77
CA GLN A 31 -5.47 4.47 -13.03
C GLN A 31 -6.11 5.86 -13.11
N VAL A 32 -5.89 6.54 -14.23
CA VAL A 32 -6.52 7.81 -14.57
C VAL A 32 -7.54 7.57 -15.68
N ASN A 33 -8.80 7.95 -15.42
CA ASN A 33 -9.88 7.87 -16.40
C ASN A 33 -10.37 9.28 -16.72
N VAL A 34 -10.22 9.71 -17.98
CA VAL A 34 -10.72 10.99 -18.49
C VAL A 34 -12.01 10.74 -19.26
N PHE A 35 -13.08 11.46 -18.91
CA PHE A 35 -14.39 11.37 -19.57
C PHE A 35 -14.54 12.40 -20.68
N GLU A 36 -15.46 12.16 -21.62
CA GLU A 36 -15.73 13.07 -22.75
C GLU A 36 -16.18 14.48 -22.29
N CYS A 37 -16.80 14.59 -21.11
CA CYS A 37 -17.15 15.88 -20.51
C CYS A 37 -15.95 16.64 -19.91
N GLY A 38 -14.73 16.09 -20.00
CA GLY A 38 -13.52 16.64 -19.39
C GLY A 38 -13.33 16.29 -17.92
N GLY A 39 -14.29 15.59 -17.29
CA GLY A 39 -14.14 15.09 -15.92
C GLY A 39 -13.03 14.03 -15.81
N ILE A 40 -12.41 13.92 -14.63
CA ILE A 40 -11.35 12.94 -14.36
C ILE A 40 -11.74 12.11 -13.13
N ALA A 41 -11.68 10.78 -13.26
CA ALA A 41 -11.73 9.84 -12.14
C ALA A 41 -10.35 9.21 -11.93
N LEU A 42 -9.93 9.14 -10.67
CA LEU A 42 -8.66 8.57 -10.25
C LEU A 42 -8.94 7.32 -9.42
N GLY A 43 -8.55 6.15 -9.92
CA GLY A 43 -8.60 4.89 -9.21
C GLY A 43 -7.21 4.51 -8.72
N ALA A 44 -7.10 3.96 -7.51
CA ALA A 44 -5.86 3.41 -7.00
C ALA A 44 -6.09 2.07 -6.33
N TYR A 45 -5.26 1.08 -6.65
CA TYR A 45 -5.12 -0.15 -5.89
C TYR A 45 -3.94 -0.01 -4.93
N LEU A 46 -4.16 -0.32 -3.65
CA LEU A 46 -3.18 -0.20 -2.58
C LEU A 46 -3.03 -1.56 -1.90
N SER A 47 -1.83 -2.13 -1.96
CA SER A 47 -1.55 -3.40 -1.30
C SER A 47 -1.62 -3.22 0.22
N ARG A 48 -2.63 -3.85 0.84
CA ARG A 48 -2.79 -3.88 2.31
C ARG A 48 -1.64 -4.59 3.04
N LYS A 49 -0.71 -5.24 2.32
CA LYS A 49 0.50 -5.82 2.91
C LYS A 49 1.42 -4.75 3.52
N ILE A 50 1.40 -3.54 2.95
CA ILE A 50 2.35 -2.47 3.30
C ILE A 50 1.60 -1.18 3.68
N ILE A 51 0.39 -0.98 3.17
CA ILE A 51 -0.37 0.28 3.34
C ILE A 51 -1.53 0.07 4.30
N ASP A 52 -1.50 0.81 5.42
CA ASP A 52 -2.64 1.00 6.32
C ASP A 52 -3.41 2.29 5.96
N SER A 53 -4.55 2.51 6.62
CA SER A 53 -5.40 3.68 6.32
C SER A 53 -4.67 5.03 6.53
N PRO A 54 -3.92 5.25 7.63
CA PRO A 54 -3.13 6.48 7.80
C PRO A 54 -2.06 6.67 6.72
N THR A 55 -1.38 5.60 6.31
CA THR A 55 -0.38 5.65 5.24
C THR A 55 -1.02 6.03 3.91
N CYS A 56 -2.18 5.46 3.58
CA CYS A 56 -2.95 5.83 2.39
C CYS A 56 -3.28 7.34 2.38
N VAL A 57 -3.79 7.87 3.49
CA VAL A 57 -4.12 9.31 3.60
C VAL A 57 -2.87 10.18 3.44
N THR A 58 -1.75 9.77 4.04
CA THR A 58 -0.48 10.50 3.95
C THR A 58 0.06 10.52 2.52
N LEU A 59 0.00 9.38 1.83
CA LEU A 59 0.37 9.26 0.43
C LEU A 59 -0.45 10.19 -0.46
N LEU A 60 -1.79 10.21 -0.32
CA LEU A 60 -2.66 11.07 -1.13
C LEU A 60 -2.41 12.57 -0.85
N LYS A 61 -2.14 12.94 0.41
CA LYS A 61 -1.75 14.31 0.76
C LYS A 61 -0.43 14.70 0.11
N ALA A 62 0.59 13.86 0.22
CA ALA A 62 1.90 14.09 -0.40
C ALA A 62 1.78 14.22 -1.92
N TRP A 63 1.04 13.32 -2.56
CA TRP A 63 0.84 13.34 -4.00
C TRP A 63 0.12 14.61 -4.47
N SER A 64 -0.96 15.00 -3.79
CA SER A 64 -1.67 16.24 -4.13
C SER A 64 -0.84 17.50 -3.89
N ALA A 65 -0.01 17.53 -2.85
CA ALA A 65 0.91 18.64 -2.60
C ALA A 65 1.98 18.75 -3.70
N ALA A 66 2.59 17.62 -4.08
CA ALA A 66 3.58 17.56 -5.15
C ALA A 66 2.99 17.96 -6.52
N ALA A 67 1.80 17.45 -6.86
CA ALA A 67 1.11 17.80 -8.11
C ALA A 67 0.77 19.30 -8.21
N ARG A 68 0.58 19.98 -7.07
CA ARG A 68 0.33 21.42 -6.99
C ARG A 68 1.61 22.27 -6.93
N GLY A 69 2.79 21.65 -6.90
CA GLY A 69 4.07 22.36 -6.70
C GLY A 69 4.16 23.01 -5.32
N SER A 70 3.50 22.45 -4.29
CA SER A 70 3.55 23.01 -2.94
C SER A 70 4.93 22.82 -2.31
N ALA A 71 5.46 23.87 -1.69
CA ALA A 71 6.70 23.81 -0.91
C ALA A 71 6.54 23.15 0.47
N ARG A 72 5.30 22.80 0.88
CA ARG A 72 5.07 22.08 2.14
C ARG A 72 5.40 20.61 1.95
N GLU A 73 6.48 20.18 2.60
CA GLU A 73 6.88 18.78 2.66
C GLU A 73 5.90 17.98 3.53
N VAL A 74 5.41 16.86 2.99
CA VAL A 74 4.62 15.88 3.73
C VAL A 74 5.57 14.77 4.17
N THR A 75 5.89 14.72 5.46
CA THR A 75 6.82 13.72 6.02
C THR A 75 6.07 12.49 6.51
N PRO A 76 6.29 11.30 5.92
CA PRO A 76 5.72 10.05 6.43
C PRO A 76 6.40 9.58 7.72
N SER A 77 5.66 8.88 8.58
CA SER A 77 6.18 8.25 9.79
C SER A 77 6.35 6.74 9.58
N PHE A 78 7.57 6.24 9.74
CA PHE A 78 7.92 4.82 9.54
C PHE A 78 8.06 4.05 10.86
N ILE A 79 7.18 4.33 11.83
CA ILE A 79 7.20 3.69 13.16
C ILE A 79 6.47 2.35 13.21
N ALA A 80 5.84 1.91 12.12
CA ALA A 80 5.07 0.66 12.08
C ALA A 80 5.83 -0.57 12.65
N PRO A 81 7.13 -0.79 12.36
CA PRO A 81 7.87 -1.91 12.95
C PRO A 81 8.00 -1.86 14.48
N SER A 82 7.89 -0.67 15.07
CA SER A 82 7.90 -0.49 16.54
C SER A 82 6.53 -0.67 17.18
N LEU A 83 5.45 -0.44 16.42
CA LEU A 83 4.07 -0.63 16.88
C LEU A 83 3.62 -2.08 16.75
N PHE A 84 4.06 -2.77 15.70
CA PHE A 84 3.75 -4.17 15.46
C PHE A 84 4.96 -5.02 15.84
N LEU A 85 4.81 -5.79 16.91
CA LEU A 85 5.82 -6.78 17.32
C LEU A 85 6.14 -7.68 16.14
N GLN A 86 7.40 -7.65 15.71
CA GLN A 86 7.89 -8.53 14.65
C GLN A 86 7.67 -9.98 15.10
N SER A 87 7.22 -10.83 14.17
CA SER A 87 6.89 -12.24 14.46
C SER A 87 8.04 -12.99 15.13
N GLU A 88 9.29 -12.64 14.81
CA GLU A 88 10.48 -13.22 15.44
C GLU A 88 10.65 -12.86 16.93
N LEU A 89 10.26 -11.65 17.33
CA LEU A 89 10.24 -11.25 18.74
C LEU A 89 9.14 -11.99 19.51
N ILE A 90 7.96 -12.15 18.90
CA ILE A 90 6.86 -12.92 19.51
C ILE A 90 7.26 -14.39 19.67
N LYS A 91 7.88 -15.00 18.65
CA LYS A 91 8.41 -16.37 18.73
C LYS A 91 9.48 -16.51 19.82
N ALA A 92 10.41 -15.55 19.92
CA ALA A 92 11.45 -15.56 20.93
C ALA A 92 10.88 -15.41 22.35
N ILE A 93 9.89 -14.54 22.56
CA ILE A 93 9.20 -14.36 23.85
C ILE A 93 8.44 -15.64 24.21
N LEU A 94 7.67 -16.20 23.28
CA LEU A 94 6.93 -17.45 23.50
C LEU A 94 7.87 -18.62 23.77
N PHE A 95 8.98 -18.75 23.05
CA PHE A 95 9.99 -19.78 23.29
C PHE A 95 10.61 -19.63 24.70
N LYS A 96 10.91 -18.38 25.10
CA LYS A 96 11.47 -18.09 26.44
C LYS A 96 10.45 -18.37 27.55
N MET A 97 9.18 -18.04 27.34
CA MET A 97 8.09 -18.40 28.25
C MET A 97 7.88 -19.92 28.32
N SER A 98 7.97 -20.63 27.19
CA SER A 98 7.87 -22.10 27.14
C SER A 98 8.95 -22.80 27.98
N PHE A 99 10.13 -22.18 28.08
CA PHE A 99 11.24 -22.68 28.88
C PHE A 99 11.07 -22.37 30.37
N VAL A 100 10.58 -21.16 30.70
CA VAL A 100 10.26 -20.75 32.09
C VAL A 100 9.14 -21.61 32.69
N TRP A 101 8.12 -21.98 31.90
CA TRP A 101 7.01 -22.82 32.35
C TRP A 101 7.31 -24.34 32.35
N ARG A 102 8.54 -24.74 31.98
CA ARG A 102 9.02 -26.14 32.02
C ARG A 102 10.04 -26.41 33.13
N SER A 103 10.31 -25.42 33.98
CA SER A 103 11.20 -25.52 35.15
C SER A 103 10.41 -25.60 36.44
#